data_AF-A0AAJ2U2C3-F1
#
_entry.id   AF-A0AAJ2U2C3-F1
#
_cell.length_a   1.000
_cell.length_b   1.000
_cell.length_c   1.000
_cell.angle_alpha   90.00
_cell.angle_beta   90.00
_cell.angle_gamma   90.00
#
_symmetry.space_group_name_H-M   'P 1'
#
loop_
_entity.id
_entity.type
_entity.pdbx_description
1 polymer ?
#
loop_
_entity_poly.entity_id
_entity_poly.type
_entity_poly.pdbx_seq_one_letter_code
_entity_poly.pdbx_strand_id
1 'polypeptide(L)' 'MAERARRRRGSAVGNPVIFAPVVEPAKQIVIDTADALGISQAAALEAILLALPLDHDGVPAFVDRTRFQKNEELPIPAA' A
#
# COMPACT_ATOMS: atom_id res chain seq x y z
N MET A 1 32.04 -12.95 -12.13
CA MET A 1 30.56 -12.79 -12.12
C MET A 1 30.22 -11.88 -10.97
N ALA A 2 29.69 -10.67 -11.25
CA ALA A 2 29.40 -9.70 -10.20
C ALA A 2 28.12 -10.15 -9.45
N GLU A 3 28.30 -10.56 -8.20
CA GLU A 3 27.21 -10.87 -7.29
C GLU A 3 26.36 -9.60 -7.08
N ARG A 4 25.13 -9.59 -7.59
CA ARG A 4 24.16 -8.51 -7.32
C ARG A 4 23.93 -8.49 -5.81
N ALA A 5 24.41 -7.46 -5.13
CA ALA A 5 24.14 -7.19 -3.73
C ALA A 5 22.61 -7.21 -3.49
N ARG A 6 22.10 -8.29 -2.90
CA ARG A 6 20.70 -8.37 -2.47
C ARG A 6 20.57 -7.46 -1.26
N ARG A 7 19.79 -6.38 -1.39
CA ARG A 7 19.47 -5.49 -0.25
C ARG A 7 18.85 -6.34 0.87
N ARG A 8 19.27 -6.08 2.12
CA ARG A 8 18.64 -6.67 3.32
C ARG A 8 17.14 -6.41 3.24
N ARG A 9 16.33 -7.46 3.34
CA ARG A 9 14.88 -7.34 3.36
C ARG A 9 14.51 -6.75 4.72
N GLY A 10 13.88 -5.57 4.71
CA GLY A 10 13.50 -4.84 5.92
C GLY A 10 14.14 -3.46 5.98
N SER A 11 13.26 -2.45 5.98
CA SER A 11 13.51 -1.07 6.44
C SER A 11 14.69 -0.31 5.81
N ALA A 12 14.46 0.31 4.66
CA ALA A 12 14.97 1.66 4.49
C ALA A 12 14.15 2.54 5.46
N VAL A 13 14.73 2.85 6.61
CA VAL A 13 14.13 3.72 7.65
C VAL A 13 13.73 5.03 6.96
N GLY A 14 12.44 5.22 6.70
CA GLY A 14 11.89 6.39 6.01
C GLY A 14 11.04 6.13 4.76
N ASN A 15 11.06 4.92 4.19
CA ASN A 15 10.14 4.57 3.09
C ASN A 15 9.60 3.13 3.25
N PRO A 16 8.41 2.95 3.85
CA PRO A 16 7.78 1.65 3.96
C PRO A 16 7.40 1.14 2.56
N VAL A 17 7.99 0.01 2.15
CA VAL A 17 7.61 -0.66 0.90
C VAL A 17 6.51 -1.67 1.20
N ILE A 18 5.30 -1.39 0.73
CA ILE A 18 4.14 -2.24 0.92
C ILE A 18 4.00 -3.18 -0.28
N PHE A 19 3.91 -4.47 -0.01
CA PHE A 19 3.53 -5.48 -0.99
C PHE A 19 2.20 -6.07 -0.56
N ALA A 20 1.17 -5.87 -1.37
CA ALA A 20 -0.17 -6.40 -1.13
C ALA A 20 -0.73 -7.03 -2.41
N PRO A 21 -1.51 -8.12 -2.31
CA PRO A 21 -2.33 -8.58 -3.41
C PRO A 21 -3.41 -7.52 -3.69
N VAL A 22 -3.50 -7.06 -4.93
CA VAL A 22 -4.48 -6.06 -5.37
C VAL A 22 -5.36 -6.69 -6.44
N VAL A 23 -6.67 -6.47 -6.34
CA VAL A 23 -7.62 -6.94 -7.35
C VAL A 23 -7.43 -6.18 -8.65
N GLU A 24 -7.57 -6.85 -9.80
CA GLU A 24 -7.28 -6.26 -11.12
C GLU A 24 -8.02 -4.93 -11.38
N PRO A 25 -9.30 -4.76 -10.99
CA PRO A 25 -9.99 -3.47 -11.16
C PRO A 25 -9.30 -2.31 -10.44
N ALA A 26 -8.79 -2.52 -9.23
CA ALA A 26 -8.10 -1.48 -8.47
C ALA A 26 -6.75 -1.13 -9.09
N LYS A 27 -6.06 -2.13 -9.65
CA LYS A 27 -4.81 -1.92 -10.39
C LYS A 27 -5.04 -1.10 -11.66
N GLN A 28 -6.14 -1.35 -12.37
CA GLN A 28 -6.47 -0.58 -13.58
C GLN A 28 -6.68 0.91 -13.26
N ILE A 29 -7.35 1.24 -12.15
CA ILE A 29 -7.53 2.63 -11.72
C ILE A 29 -6.19 3.36 -11.54
N VAL A 30 -5.18 2.69 -10.97
CA VAL A 30 -3.84 3.26 -10.80
C VAL A 30 -3.18 3.53 -12.14
N ILE A 31 -3.30 2.59 -13.10
CA ILE A 31 -2.75 2.73 -14.46
C ILE A 31 -3.42 3.92 -15.17
N ASP A 32 -4.75 3.96 -15.19
CA ASP A 32 -5.50 5.01 -15.87
C ASP A 32 -5.21 6.39 -15.28
N THR A 33 -5.07 6.47 -13.95
CA THR A 33 -4.70 7.71 -13.25
C THR A 33 -3.28 8.15 -13.60
N ALA A 34 -2.33 7.21 -13.68
CA ALA A 34 -0.95 7.49 -14.05
C ALA A 34 -0.86 8.03 -15.49
N ASP A 35 -1.58 7.40 -16.42
CA ASP A 35 -1.61 7.80 -17.84
C ASP A 35 -2.29 9.16 -18.02
N ALA A 36 -3.40 9.41 -17.34
CA ALA A 36 -4.13 10.67 -17.42
C ALA A 36 -3.31 11.86 -16.87
N LEU A 37 -2.50 11.64 -15.85
CA LEU A 37 -1.67 12.68 -15.22
C LEU A 37 -0.24 12.74 -15.79
N GLY A 38 0.16 11.78 -16.62
CA GLY A 38 1.53 11.69 -17.15
C GLY A 38 2.58 11.43 -16.08
N ILE A 39 2.24 10.68 -15.04
CA ILE A 39 3.11 10.38 -13.89
C ILE A 39 3.39 8.87 -13.76
N SER A 40 4.30 8.49 -12.86
CA SER A 40 4.52 7.07 -12.57
C SER A 40 3.34 6.46 -11.80
N GLN A 41 3.11 5.16 -11.97
CA GLN A 41 2.09 4.42 -11.21
C GLN A 41 2.29 4.50 -9.70
N ALA A 42 3.55 4.58 -9.23
CA ALA A 42 3.84 4.77 -7.81
C ALA A 42 3.36 6.14 -7.31
N ALA A 43 3.63 7.20 -8.07
CA ALA A 43 3.17 8.55 -7.74
C ALA A 43 1.64 8.66 -7.82
N ALA A 44 1.00 8.00 -8.80
CA ALA A 44 -0.45 7.93 -8.89
C ALA A 44 -1.06 7.21 -7.69
N LEU A 45 -0.49 6.08 -7.27
CA LEU A 45 -0.92 5.35 -6.07
C LEU A 45 -0.78 6.21 -4.82
N GLU A 46 0.35 6.90 -4.63
CA GLU A 46 0.55 7.82 -3.51
C GLU A 46 -0.49 8.95 -3.51
N ALA A 47 -0.77 9.56 -4.67
CA ALA A 47 -1.79 10.60 -4.79
C ALA A 47 -3.20 10.08 -4.44
N ILE A 48 -3.55 8.87 -4.89
CA ILE A 48 -4.81 8.21 -4.55
C ILE A 48 -4.91 7.98 -3.03
N LEU A 49 -3.85 7.45 -2.42
CA LEU A 49 -3.82 7.17 -0.98
C LEU A 49 -3.90 8.46 -0.14
N LEU A 50 -3.22 9.53 -0.57
CA LEU A 50 -3.26 10.84 0.09
C LEU A 50 -4.61 11.54 -0.05
N ALA A 51 -5.39 11.22 -1.08
CA ALA A 51 -6.73 11.79 -1.28
C ALA A 51 -7.81 11.08 -0.44
N LEU A 52 -7.50 9.95 0.20
CA LEU A 52 -8.47 9.22 1.02
C LEU A 52 -8.78 10.02 2.29
N PRO A 53 -10.06 10.30 2.60
CA PRO A 53 -10.42 10.88 3.89
C PRO A 53 -10.16 9.83 4.98
N LEU A 54 -9.16 10.09 5.82
CA LEU A 54 -8.82 9.25 6.97
C LEU A 54 -9.48 9.79 8.23
N ASP A 55 -9.83 8.89 9.14
CA ASP A 55 -10.24 9.22 10.50
C ASP A 55 -9.01 9.44 11.42
N HIS A 56 -9.28 9.70 12.70
CA HIS A 56 -8.23 9.99 13.70
C HIS A 56 -7.26 8.84 13.95
N ASP A 57 -7.62 7.61 13.56
CA ASP A 57 -6.78 6.42 13.69
C ASP A 57 -6.04 6.08 12.38
N GLY A 58 -6.19 6.92 11.35
CA GLY A 58 -5.56 6.71 10.05
C GLY A 58 -6.27 5.66 9.17
N VAL A 59 -7.52 5.33 9.47
CA VAL A 59 -8.33 4.39 8.67
C VAL A 59 -9.26 5.19 7.75
N PRO A 60 -9.53 4.75 6.51
CA PRO A 60 -10.47 5.46 5.64
C PRO A 60 -11.86 5.59 6.28
N ALA A 61 -12.40 6.81 6.35
CA ALA A 61 -13.61 7.13 7.11
C ALA A 61 -14.89 6.42 6.60
N PHE A 62 -14.87 5.96 5.34
CA PHE A 62 -15.98 5.23 4.72
C PHE A 62 -15.92 3.71 4.99
N VAL A 63 -14.87 3.21 5.62
CA VAL A 63 -14.68 1.79 5.91
C VAL A 63 -15.39 1.42 7.21
N ASP A 64 -16.28 0.44 7.13
CA ASP A 64 -16.87 -0.21 8.30
C ASP A 64 -15.80 -1.01 9.05
N ARG A 65 -15.25 -0.41 10.12
CA ARG A 65 -14.22 -0.98 10.98
C ARG A 65 -14.57 -2.37 11.50
N THR A 66 -15.85 -2.67 11.71
CA THR A 66 -16.31 -3.97 12.25
C THR A 66 -16.07 -5.12 11.28
N ARG A 67 -15.91 -4.84 9.97
CA ARG A 67 -15.59 -5.84 8.96
C ARG A 67 -14.12 -6.29 8.99
N PHE A 68 -13.22 -5.43 9.47
CA PHE A 68 -11.77 -5.71 9.49
C PHE A 68 -11.31 -6.39 10.78
N GLN A 69 -12.05 -6.20 11.89
CA GLN A 69 -11.77 -6.87 13.17
C GLN A 69 -11.93 -8.39 13.13
N LYS A 70 -12.60 -8.95 12.11
CA LYS A 70 -12.89 -10.39 12.04
C LYS A 70 -11.85 -11.23 11.28
N ASN A 71 -10.95 -10.63 10.50
CA ASN A 71 -10.18 -11.41 9.51
C ASN A 71 -8.66 -11.44 9.69
N GLU A 72 -8.03 -10.62 10.52
CA GLU A 72 -6.57 -10.66 10.63
C GLU A 72 -6.14 -10.35 12.07
N GLU A 73 -6.14 -11.38 12.93
CA GLU A 73 -5.03 -11.48 13.89
C GLU A 73 -3.76 -11.47 13.02
N LEU A 74 -3.11 -10.32 12.89
CA LEU A 74 -1.75 -10.27 12.39
C LEU A 74 -0.98 -11.30 13.22
N PRO A 75 -0.29 -12.29 12.61
CA PRO A 75 0.45 -13.27 13.37
C PRO A 75 1.58 -12.52 14.08
N ILE A 76 1.33 -12.14 15.34
CA ILE A 76 2.37 -11.69 16.25
C ILE A 76 3.19 -12.94 16.50
N PRO A 77 4.46 -13.02 16.06
CA PRO A 77 5.28 -14.18 16.39
C PRO A 77 5.32 -14.29 17.91
N ALA A 78 4.86 -15.43 18.45
CA ALA A 78 4.97 -15.72 19.87
C ALA A 78 6.45 -15.64 20.26
N ALA A 79 6.73 -14.86 21.32
CA ALA A 79 8.06 -14.70 21.90
C ALA A 79 8.59 -15.99 22.52
#